data_AF-A0A7W6Q6Z9-F1
#
_entry.id   AF-A0A7W6Q6Z9-F1
#
_cell.length_a   1.000
_cell.length_b   1.000
_cell.length_c   1.000
_cell.angle_alpha   90.00
_cell.angle_beta   90.00
_cell.angle_gamma   90.00
#
_symmetry.space_group_name_H-M   'P 1'
#
loop_
_entity.id
_entity.type
_entity.pdbx_description
1 polymer ?
#
loop_
_entity_poly.entity_id
_entity_poly.type
_entity_poly.pdbx_seq_one_letter_code
_entity_poly.pdbx_strand_id
1 'polypeptide(L)'
;MFDLVFALIAAGMNGAPSTAPEVTAAASAAQMAGSPTVQIAPNSVVIGQGVVKPTTPAPLEVQSTQGDSFNMAVVPPGLVADPQVPSGKFTTAAEVKPILSATKGNWVAIREYEGQDWLYITHLWAWRCGLKAIAISINQEPMQNWPVPDCHEKYTTPNAVLEGDGLPYLTLKLGGVQTVTIQIVYDDLSMDVAQFERGNILIP
;
A
#
# COMPACT_ATOMS: atom_id res chain seq x y z
N MET A 1 3.50 41.78 50.84
CA MET A 1 4.18 41.69 49.54
C MET A 1 3.49 40.59 48.76
N PHE A 2 2.47 40.93 47.99
CA PHE A 2 2.06 40.33 46.71
C PHE A 2 0.83 41.08 46.24
N ASP A 3 1.03 41.74 45.11
CA ASP A 3 0.21 42.81 44.56
C ASP A 3 -1.09 42.32 43.92
N LEU A 4 -2.05 43.24 44.00
CA LEU A 4 -3.29 43.34 43.24
C LEU A 4 -3.02 43.50 41.73
N VAL A 5 -4.13 43.36 40.98
CA VAL A 5 -4.42 43.90 39.63
C VAL A 5 -4.51 42.84 38.53
N PHE A 6 -5.70 42.25 38.41
CA PHE A 6 -6.26 41.79 37.14
C PHE A 6 -7.67 42.40 37.02
N ALA A 7 -7.82 43.40 36.17
CA ALA A 7 -9.12 43.93 35.76
C ALA A 7 -9.00 44.72 34.45
N LEU A 8 -10.02 44.56 33.60
CA LEU A 8 -10.50 45.47 32.53
C LEU A 8 -9.72 45.36 31.19
N ILE A 9 -10.33 45.25 29.99
CA ILE A 9 -11.67 45.56 29.50
C ILE A 9 -11.99 44.74 28.23
N ALA A 10 -13.27 44.43 28.08
CA ALA A 10 -13.94 43.83 26.93
C ALA A 10 -14.42 44.88 25.90
N ALA A 11 -14.52 44.49 24.63
CA ALA A 11 -15.52 44.85 23.60
C ALA A 11 -14.84 44.60 22.23
N GLY A 12 -15.39 43.88 21.26
CA GLY A 12 -16.76 43.54 20.92
C GLY A 12 -16.93 43.84 19.42
N MET A 13 -17.62 42.97 18.66
CA MET A 13 -18.46 43.33 17.50
C MET A 13 -18.94 42.07 16.73
N ASN A 14 -20.22 41.76 16.94
CA ASN A 14 -21.26 41.36 15.99
C ASN A 14 -20.89 40.69 14.64
N GLY A 15 -21.38 39.46 14.47
CA GLY A 15 -21.67 38.82 13.18
C GLY A 15 -22.80 37.80 13.34
N ALA A 16 -23.83 37.91 12.49
CA ALA A 16 -25.18 37.36 12.59
C ALA A 16 -25.34 35.82 12.68
N PRO A 17 -26.51 35.32 13.13
CA PRO A 17 -26.83 33.90 13.14
C PRO A 17 -27.25 33.41 11.75
N SER A 18 -26.56 32.40 11.23
CA SER A 18 -27.01 31.68 10.03
C SER A 18 -28.12 30.70 10.42
N THR A 19 -29.34 31.05 10.02
CA THR A 19 -30.52 30.18 10.04
C THR A 19 -30.35 29.05 9.03
N ALA A 20 -30.13 27.83 9.50
CA ALA A 20 -30.31 26.63 8.69
C ALA A 20 -31.77 26.16 8.86
N PRO A 21 -32.51 25.85 7.78
CA PRO A 21 -33.83 25.28 7.90
C PRO A 21 -33.75 23.81 8.34
N GLU A 22 -34.44 23.55 9.43
CA GLU A 22 -34.79 22.26 9.99
C GLU A 22 -35.65 21.47 8.98
N VAL A 23 -35.15 20.33 8.50
CA VAL A 23 -35.95 19.39 7.71
C VAL A 23 -36.41 18.29 8.66
N THR A 24 -37.59 18.48 9.24
CA THR A 24 -38.35 17.42 9.91
C THR A 24 -39.29 16.77 8.89
N ALA A 25 -39.00 15.52 8.53
CA ALA A 25 -39.97 14.55 8.02
C ALA A 25 -39.37 13.15 8.21
N ALA A 26 -39.67 12.50 9.33
CA ALA A 26 -40.74 11.51 9.44
C ALA A 26 -40.31 10.12 8.93
N ALA A 27 -40.17 9.23 9.91
CA ALA A 27 -39.99 7.80 9.74
C ALA A 27 -41.11 7.18 8.88
N SER A 28 -40.72 6.18 8.08
CA SER A 28 -41.62 5.08 7.74
C SER A 28 -40.81 3.79 7.66
N ALA A 29 -41.09 2.91 8.62
CA ALA A 29 -40.67 1.52 8.61
C ALA A 29 -41.76 0.70 7.92
N ALA A 30 -41.39 -0.09 6.91
CA ALA A 30 -42.15 -1.27 6.49
C ALA A 30 -41.31 -2.23 5.63
N GLN A 31 -41.15 -3.45 6.16
CA GLN A 31 -41.06 -4.75 5.52
C GLN A 31 -40.03 -5.08 4.41
N MET A 32 -39.01 -5.86 4.82
CA MET A 32 -38.82 -7.29 4.49
C MET A 32 -39.59 -7.84 3.27
N ALA A 33 -38.87 -8.28 2.23
CA ALA A 33 -38.74 -9.70 1.85
C ALA A 33 -38.17 -9.87 0.42
N GLY A 34 -37.19 -10.78 0.29
CA GLY A 34 -36.96 -11.54 -0.94
C GLY A 34 -35.81 -11.06 -1.82
N SER A 35 -34.61 -11.61 -1.63
CA SER A 35 -33.64 -11.74 -2.72
C SER A 35 -33.33 -13.23 -2.92
N PRO A 36 -33.34 -13.71 -4.18
CA PRO A 36 -33.47 -15.12 -4.50
C PRO A 36 -32.16 -15.89 -4.26
N THR A 37 -32.30 -17.02 -3.58
CA THR A 37 -31.25 -18.03 -3.43
C THR A 37 -30.87 -18.59 -4.80
N VAL A 38 -29.59 -18.51 -5.17
CA VAL A 38 -29.02 -19.21 -6.32
C VAL A 38 -28.94 -20.69 -5.96
N GLN A 39 -29.81 -21.52 -6.56
CA GLN A 39 -29.68 -22.97 -6.53
C GLN A 39 -28.99 -23.43 -7.83
N ILE A 40 -27.80 -24.02 -7.70
CA ILE A 40 -27.11 -24.68 -8.80
C ILE A 40 -27.60 -26.14 -8.82
N ALA A 41 -28.47 -26.47 -9.77
CA ALA A 41 -28.80 -27.85 -10.10
C ALA A 41 -27.79 -28.37 -11.15
N PRO A 42 -27.33 -29.63 -11.06
CA PRO A 42 -26.35 -30.18 -11.98
C PRO A 42 -27.02 -30.62 -13.29
N ASN A 43 -26.31 -30.41 -14.39
CA ASN A 43 -26.45 -31.09 -15.68
C ASN A 43 -27.56 -30.59 -16.63
N SER A 44 -27.28 -29.49 -17.33
CA SER A 44 -27.76 -29.35 -18.72
C SER A 44 -26.94 -28.32 -19.49
N VAL A 45 -26.09 -28.81 -20.40
CA VAL A 45 -25.75 -28.09 -21.63
C VAL A 45 -25.94 -29.08 -22.78
N VAL A 46 -26.91 -28.78 -23.64
CA VAL A 46 -27.12 -29.46 -24.91
C VAL A 46 -26.16 -28.84 -25.91
N ILE A 47 -25.17 -29.61 -26.38
CA ILE A 47 -24.23 -29.17 -27.41
C ILE A 47 -24.79 -29.53 -28.78
N GLY A 48 -25.09 -28.49 -29.56
CA GLY A 48 -25.41 -28.58 -30.98
C GLY A 48 -24.22 -29.07 -31.81
N GLN A 49 -24.56 -29.77 -32.88
CA GLN A 49 -23.69 -30.55 -33.73
C GLN A 49 -22.54 -29.74 -34.35
N GLY A 50 -21.31 -30.15 -34.05
CA GLY A 50 -20.10 -29.71 -34.75
C GLY A 50 -18.95 -30.66 -34.45
N VAL A 51 -18.50 -31.40 -35.46
CA VAL A 51 -17.36 -32.33 -35.35
C VAL A 51 -16.08 -31.50 -35.24
N VAL A 52 -15.46 -31.47 -34.05
CA VAL A 52 -14.10 -30.96 -33.86
C VAL A 52 -13.09 -32.10 -34.04
N LYS A 53 -12.27 -31.97 -35.09
CA LYS A 53 -11.09 -32.81 -35.32
C LYS A 53 -10.04 -32.43 -34.26
N PRO A 54 -9.38 -33.39 -33.57
CA PRO A 54 -8.36 -33.05 -32.59
C PRO A 54 -7.10 -32.58 -33.33
N THR A 55 -6.88 -31.28 -33.35
CA THR A 55 -5.57 -30.70 -33.67
C THR A 55 -4.83 -30.57 -32.35
N THR A 56 -3.71 -31.29 -32.23
CA THR A 56 -2.73 -31.12 -31.15
C THR A 56 -2.45 -29.64 -30.93
N PRO A 57 -2.72 -29.07 -29.76
CA PRO A 57 -2.30 -27.70 -29.48
C PRO A 57 -0.77 -27.67 -29.49
N ALA A 58 -0.19 -26.83 -30.34
CA ALA A 58 1.16 -26.32 -30.09
C ALA A 58 1.18 -25.72 -28.67
N PRO A 59 2.28 -25.84 -27.91
CA PRO A 59 2.35 -25.21 -26.60
C PRO A 59 2.07 -23.72 -26.76
N LEU A 60 0.98 -23.26 -26.15
CA LEU A 60 0.73 -21.84 -25.97
C LEU A 60 1.87 -21.33 -25.10
N GLU A 61 2.80 -20.59 -25.69
CA GLU A 61 3.70 -19.73 -24.91
C GLU A 61 2.80 -18.79 -24.11
N VAL A 62 2.77 -19.03 -22.79
CA VAL A 62 2.04 -18.20 -21.85
C VAL A 62 2.78 -16.88 -21.79
N GLN A 63 2.30 -15.91 -22.56
CA GLN A 63 2.66 -14.51 -22.35
C GLN A 63 2.04 -14.08 -21.01
N SER A 64 2.85 -14.13 -19.95
CA SER A 64 2.49 -13.63 -18.63
C SER A 64 2.18 -12.14 -18.72
N THR A 65 0.98 -11.74 -18.31
CA THR A 65 0.66 -10.36 -17.96
C THR A 65 1.47 -9.98 -16.71
N GLN A 66 2.69 -9.46 -16.89
CA GLN A 66 3.69 -9.25 -15.83
C GLN A 66 3.42 -8.05 -14.88
N GLY A 67 2.26 -7.41 -14.94
CA GLY A 67 1.94 -6.23 -14.12
C GLY A 67 1.55 -6.56 -12.67
N ASP A 68 0.82 -7.65 -12.44
CA ASP A 68 0.23 -7.96 -11.13
C ASP A 68 0.87 -9.18 -10.43
N SER A 69 1.79 -9.87 -11.09
CA SER A 69 2.43 -11.07 -10.53
C SER A 69 3.72 -10.72 -9.80
N PHE A 70 3.84 -11.16 -8.55
CA PHE A 70 5.08 -11.09 -7.79
C PHE A 70 6.24 -11.75 -8.55
N ASN A 71 7.38 -11.06 -8.68
CA ASN A 71 8.53 -11.53 -9.44
C ASN A 71 9.52 -12.25 -8.51
N MET A 72 9.62 -13.57 -8.64
CA MET A 72 10.53 -14.40 -7.84
C MET A 72 12.01 -14.24 -8.22
N ALA A 73 12.32 -13.76 -9.44
CA ALA A 73 13.71 -13.65 -9.90
C ALA A 73 14.50 -12.54 -9.19
N VAL A 74 13.80 -11.58 -8.57
CA VAL A 74 14.42 -10.48 -7.81
C VAL A 74 14.42 -10.71 -6.31
N VAL A 75 13.87 -11.83 -5.82
CA VAL A 75 13.96 -12.21 -4.42
C VAL A 75 15.38 -12.72 -4.14
N PRO A 76 16.09 -12.18 -3.13
CA PRO A 76 17.39 -12.71 -2.75
C PRO A 76 17.33 -14.22 -2.47
N PRO A 77 18.27 -15.03 -3.01
CA PRO A 77 18.29 -16.45 -2.73
C PRO A 77 18.69 -16.72 -1.27
N GLY A 78 18.19 -17.81 -0.69
CA GLY A 78 18.61 -18.26 0.64
C GLY A 78 17.95 -17.54 1.82
N LEU A 79 16.87 -16.78 1.59
CA LEU A 79 16.07 -16.23 2.69
C LEU A 79 15.47 -17.36 3.54
N VAL A 80 15.50 -17.16 4.85
CA VAL A 80 14.90 -18.05 5.86
C VAL A 80 13.90 -17.22 6.66
N ALA A 81 12.78 -17.85 7.02
CA ALA A 81 11.76 -17.21 7.84
C ALA A 81 12.25 -17.00 9.28
N ASP A 82 12.02 -15.82 9.83
CA ASP A 82 12.36 -15.46 11.20
C ASP A 82 11.22 -15.86 12.17
N PRO A 83 11.53 -16.10 13.46
CA PRO A 83 10.51 -16.35 14.47
C PRO A 83 9.53 -15.19 14.64
N GLN A 84 8.24 -15.46 14.49
CA GLN A 84 7.16 -14.46 14.56
C GLN A 84 6.65 -14.23 15.98
N VAL A 85 7.57 -14.10 16.95
CA VAL A 85 7.22 -13.77 18.33
C VAL A 85 7.09 -12.25 18.46
N PRO A 86 5.89 -11.71 18.78
CA PRO A 86 5.71 -10.27 18.89
C PRO A 86 6.69 -9.66 19.91
N SER A 87 7.44 -8.64 19.48
CA SER A 87 8.44 -8.00 20.33
C SER A 87 7.90 -6.79 21.08
N GLY A 88 6.74 -6.27 20.67
CA GLY A 88 6.21 -4.97 21.10
C GLY A 88 6.96 -3.78 20.50
N LYS A 89 7.88 -4.03 19.55
CA LYS A 89 8.72 -3.01 18.90
C LYS A 89 8.59 -3.01 17.37
N PHE A 90 7.63 -3.75 16.82
CA PHE A 90 7.39 -3.87 15.37
C PHE A 90 8.62 -4.39 14.62
N THR A 91 9.21 -5.47 15.14
CA THR A 91 10.40 -6.10 14.54
C THR A 91 10.07 -7.42 13.85
N THR A 92 8.79 -7.75 13.72
CA THR A 92 8.33 -9.00 13.09
C THR A 92 7.21 -8.72 12.09
N ALA A 93 7.05 -9.55 11.06
CA ALA A 93 5.91 -9.43 10.14
C ALA A 93 4.57 -9.66 10.82
N ALA A 94 4.49 -10.47 11.87
CA ALA A 94 3.28 -10.58 12.68
C ALA A 94 2.76 -9.22 13.19
N GLU A 95 3.68 -8.30 13.50
CA GLU A 95 3.36 -6.93 13.95
C GLU A 95 3.27 -5.94 12.78
N VAL A 96 4.18 -6.05 11.81
CA VAL A 96 4.36 -5.08 10.72
C VAL A 96 3.36 -5.27 9.57
N LYS A 97 3.07 -6.51 9.19
CA LYS A 97 2.25 -6.83 8.02
C LYS A 97 0.86 -6.20 8.06
N PRO A 98 0.09 -6.26 9.16
CA PRO A 98 -1.23 -5.62 9.22
C PRO A 98 -1.16 -4.11 8.96
N ILE A 99 -0.09 -3.45 9.44
CA ILE A 99 0.13 -2.02 9.24
C ILE A 99 0.44 -1.72 7.77
N LEU A 100 1.37 -2.47 7.18
CA LEU A 100 1.73 -2.30 5.77
C LEU A 100 0.55 -2.64 4.84
N SER A 101 -0.26 -3.65 5.16
CA SER A 101 -1.48 -3.94 4.39
C SER A 101 -2.50 -2.80 4.48
N ALA A 102 -2.73 -2.24 5.68
CA ALA A 102 -3.65 -1.12 5.87
C ALA A 102 -3.16 0.20 5.24
N THR A 103 -1.84 0.35 5.09
CA THR A 103 -1.19 1.55 4.55
C THR A 103 -0.61 1.34 3.15
N LYS A 104 -1.08 0.33 2.41
CA LYS A 104 -0.57 -0.03 1.09
C LYS A 104 -0.53 1.14 0.11
N GLY A 105 -1.54 2.01 0.15
CA GLY A 105 -1.58 3.24 -0.67
C GLY A 105 -0.43 4.23 -0.44
N ASN A 106 0.31 4.10 0.67
CA ASN A 106 1.39 5.00 1.08
C ASN A 106 2.79 4.36 0.96
N TRP A 107 2.91 3.15 0.41
CA TRP A 107 4.20 2.46 0.29
C TRP A 107 5.21 3.24 -0.55
N VAL A 108 4.70 3.95 -1.55
CA VAL A 108 5.47 4.74 -2.49
C VAL A 108 4.86 6.13 -2.60
N ALA A 109 5.70 7.16 -2.76
CA ALA A 109 5.28 8.52 -3.08
C ALA A 109 6.20 9.14 -4.13
N ILE A 110 5.68 10.05 -4.95
CA ILE A 110 6.44 10.85 -5.91
C ILE A 110 6.27 12.31 -5.55
N ARG A 111 7.36 13.07 -5.52
CA ARG A 111 7.31 14.53 -5.41
C ARG A 111 8.08 15.17 -6.54
N GLU A 112 7.52 16.23 -7.11
CA GLU A 112 8.26 17.08 -8.04
C GLU A 112 9.05 18.12 -7.24
N TYR A 113 10.38 18.00 -7.25
CA TYR A 113 11.25 18.87 -6.47
C TYR A 113 12.56 19.13 -7.20
N GLU A 114 12.96 20.41 -7.25
CA GLU A 114 14.17 20.87 -7.94
C GLU A 114 14.29 20.36 -9.40
N GLY A 115 13.16 20.35 -10.13
CA GLY A 115 13.12 19.92 -11.52
C GLY A 115 13.35 18.42 -11.72
N GLN A 116 13.11 17.61 -10.69
CA GLN A 116 13.25 16.15 -10.70
C GLN A 116 12.01 15.49 -10.09
N ASP A 117 11.79 14.22 -10.45
CA ASP A 117 10.88 13.34 -9.74
C ASP A 117 11.64 12.66 -8.60
N TRP A 118 11.19 12.87 -7.37
CA TRP A 118 11.71 12.19 -6.19
C TRP A 118 10.77 11.05 -5.83
N LEU A 119 11.22 9.82 -6.03
CA LEU A 119 10.46 8.60 -5.75
C LEU A 119 10.86 8.06 -4.39
N TYR A 120 9.97 8.12 -3.40
CA TYR A 120 10.20 7.71 -2.02
C TYR A 120 9.64 6.33 -1.73
N ILE A 121 10.39 5.55 -0.92
CA ILE A 121 9.92 4.35 -0.21
C ILE A 121 10.11 4.48 1.30
N THR A 122 10.26 5.71 1.80
CA THR A 122 10.50 6.02 3.23
C THR A 122 9.49 5.36 4.15
N HIS A 123 8.23 5.23 3.71
CA HIS A 123 7.19 4.55 4.48
C HIS A 123 7.54 3.06 4.72
N LEU A 124 8.03 2.34 3.71
CA LEU A 124 8.47 0.95 3.87
C LEU A 124 9.71 0.86 4.79
N TRP A 125 10.65 1.81 4.66
CA TRP A 125 11.84 1.85 5.52
C TRP A 125 11.53 2.07 7.01
N ALA A 126 10.43 2.78 7.29
CA ALA A 126 9.91 2.97 8.65
C ALA A 126 9.29 1.70 9.27
N TRP A 127 9.18 0.61 8.50
CA TRP A 127 8.70 -0.70 8.95
C TRP A 127 9.66 -1.84 8.54
N ARG A 128 10.89 -1.50 8.15
CA ARG A 128 11.83 -2.45 7.52
C ARG A 128 12.20 -3.65 8.37
N CYS A 129 12.10 -3.56 9.70
CA CYS A 129 12.46 -4.66 10.58
C CYS A 129 11.57 -5.89 10.37
N GLY A 130 10.35 -5.72 9.86
CA GLY A 130 9.48 -6.84 9.46
C GLY A 130 9.67 -7.29 8.00
N LEU A 131 10.70 -6.82 7.30
CA LEU A 131 10.96 -7.07 5.88
C LEU A 131 12.32 -7.75 5.68
N LYS A 132 12.40 -8.60 4.65
CA LYS A 132 13.65 -9.24 4.17
C LYS A 132 14.12 -8.69 2.83
N ALA A 133 13.19 -8.23 1.99
CA ALA A 133 13.53 -7.69 0.68
C ALA A 133 12.47 -6.69 0.21
N ILE A 134 12.92 -5.74 -0.60
CA ILE A 134 12.09 -4.82 -1.37
C ILE A 134 12.62 -4.85 -2.80
N ALA A 135 11.75 -4.84 -3.78
CA ALA A 135 12.13 -4.66 -5.18
C ALA A 135 11.15 -3.74 -5.89
N ILE A 136 11.64 -2.99 -6.87
CA ILE A 136 10.90 -1.95 -7.57
C ILE A 136 11.06 -2.07 -9.08
N SER A 137 9.99 -1.77 -9.82
CA SER A 137 9.98 -1.54 -11.25
C SER A 137 9.33 -0.19 -11.52
N ILE A 138 9.93 0.58 -12.42
CA ILE A 138 9.44 1.90 -12.84
C ILE A 138 9.11 1.78 -14.33
N ASN A 139 7.92 2.21 -14.74
CA ASN A 139 7.46 2.13 -16.14
C ASN A 139 7.59 0.72 -16.75
N GLN A 140 7.31 -0.32 -15.97
CA GLN A 140 7.41 -1.73 -16.39
C GLN A 140 8.82 -2.15 -16.84
N GLU A 141 9.85 -1.39 -16.49
CA GLU A 141 11.25 -1.81 -16.66
C GLU A 141 11.55 -3.05 -15.81
N PRO A 142 12.62 -3.81 -16.11
CA PRO A 142 13.02 -4.95 -15.31
C PRO A 142 13.11 -4.59 -13.82
N MET A 143 12.47 -5.42 -13.00
CA MET A 143 12.40 -5.18 -11.57
C MET A 143 13.80 -5.25 -10.95
N GLN A 144 14.10 -4.33 -10.03
CA GLN A 144 15.40 -4.18 -9.39
C GLN A 144 15.26 -4.31 -7.88
N ASN A 145 16.21 -5.01 -7.26
CA ASN A 145 16.30 -5.06 -5.81
C ASN A 145 16.57 -3.65 -5.25
N TRP A 146 15.78 -3.22 -4.27
CA TRP A 146 16.05 -2.04 -3.47
C TRP A 146 16.58 -2.52 -2.11
N PRO A 147 17.88 -2.34 -1.81
CA PRO A 147 18.47 -2.82 -0.56
C PRO A 147 17.70 -2.32 0.66
N VAL A 148 17.38 -3.25 1.56
CA VAL A 148 16.76 -2.96 2.85
C VAL A 148 17.87 -2.81 3.86
N PRO A 149 18.01 -1.64 4.53
CA PRO A 149 19.01 -1.46 5.58
C PRO A 149 18.75 -2.37 6.78
N ASP A 150 19.78 -2.62 7.58
CA ASP A 150 19.66 -3.42 8.79
C ASP A 150 18.64 -2.82 9.78
N CYS A 151 17.99 -3.71 10.55
CA CYS A 151 17.15 -3.32 11.68
C CYS A 151 18.04 -2.90 12.87
N HIS A 152 17.73 -1.78 13.51
CA HIS A 152 18.56 -1.27 14.61
C HIS A 152 18.09 -1.77 15.98
N GLU A 153 18.06 -3.08 16.20
CA GLU A 153 17.49 -3.72 17.41
C GLU A 153 18.09 -3.25 18.74
N LYS A 154 19.32 -2.72 18.71
CA LYS A 154 19.99 -2.16 19.89
C LYS A 154 19.34 -0.89 20.44
N TYR A 155 18.48 -0.21 19.66
CA TYR A 155 17.78 1.01 20.08
C TYR A 155 16.33 0.74 20.48
N THR A 156 15.71 1.70 21.16
CA THR A 156 14.28 1.64 21.52
C THR A 156 13.35 1.82 20.32
N THR A 157 13.85 2.42 19.24
CA THR A 157 13.15 2.64 17.97
C THR A 157 13.89 1.91 16.84
N PRO A 158 13.74 0.58 16.71
CA PRO A 158 14.57 -0.22 15.81
C PRO A 158 14.36 0.09 14.32
N ASN A 159 13.17 0.58 13.97
CA ASN A 159 12.84 1.03 12.62
C ASN A 159 13.24 2.48 12.32
N ALA A 160 13.94 3.20 13.21
CA ALA A 160 14.41 4.55 12.91
C ALA A 160 15.35 4.53 11.70
N VAL A 161 15.16 5.43 10.74
CA VAL A 161 16.06 5.59 9.57
C VAL A 161 17.20 6.52 9.99
N LEU A 162 18.43 6.04 9.87
CA LEU A 162 19.64 6.76 10.25
C LEU A 162 20.42 7.21 9.01
N GLU A 163 21.31 8.20 9.17
CA GLU A 163 22.15 8.72 8.08
C GLU A 163 22.99 7.63 7.39
N GLY A 164 23.42 6.60 8.14
CA GLY A 164 24.19 5.48 7.62
C GLY A 164 23.39 4.42 6.86
N ASP A 165 22.06 4.50 6.85
CA ASP A 165 21.19 3.50 6.20
C ASP A 165 21.09 3.70 4.68
N GLY A 166 21.56 4.84 4.17
CA GLY A 166 21.41 5.25 2.79
C GLY A 166 20.14 6.07 2.55
N LEU A 167 19.70 6.16 1.30
CA LEU A 167 18.59 7.02 0.89
C LEU A 167 17.34 6.19 0.59
N PRO A 168 16.19 6.47 1.27
CA PRO A 168 14.91 5.84 0.97
C PRO A 168 14.23 6.45 -0.27
N TYR A 169 14.99 7.03 -1.19
CA TYR A 169 14.46 7.64 -2.40
C TYR A 169 15.41 7.52 -3.60
N LEU A 170 14.82 7.66 -4.78
CA LEU A 170 15.54 7.84 -6.05
C LEU A 170 15.18 9.22 -6.62
N THR A 171 16.12 9.84 -7.32
CA THR A 171 15.83 11.00 -8.16
C THR A 171 15.83 10.59 -9.62
N LEU A 172 14.78 10.97 -10.33
CA LEU A 172 14.57 10.68 -11.74
C LEU A 172 14.27 11.98 -12.49
N LYS A 173 14.35 11.91 -13.83
CA LYS A 173 13.93 13.03 -14.68
C LYS A 173 12.49 13.45 -14.34
N LEU A 174 12.23 14.75 -14.26
CA LEU A 174 10.88 15.29 -14.07
C LEU A 174 9.89 14.69 -15.08
N GLY A 175 8.76 14.20 -14.58
CA GLY A 175 7.74 13.52 -15.37
C GLY A 175 8.19 12.16 -15.94
N GLY A 176 9.31 11.63 -15.49
CA GLY A 176 9.88 10.37 -15.94
C GLY A 176 9.20 9.15 -15.33
N VAL A 177 8.52 9.29 -14.19
CA VAL A 177 7.83 8.18 -13.51
C VAL A 177 6.33 8.19 -13.85
N GLN A 178 5.85 7.16 -14.53
CA GLN A 178 4.43 7.01 -14.90
C GLN A 178 3.75 5.90 -14.10
N THR A 179 4.42 4.76 -13.94
CA THR A 179 3.94 3.65 -13.12
C THR A 179 5.03 3.14 -12.21
N VAL A 180 4.68 2.71 -11.01
CA VAL A 180 5.60 2.06 -10.08
C VAL A 180 4.98 0.74 -9.63
N THR A 181 5.72 -0.36 -9.81
CA THR A 181 5.42 -1.64 -9.17
C THR A 181 6.44 -1.87 -8.06
N ILE A 182 5.96 -2.11 -6.84
CA ILE A 182 6.81 -2.43 -5.71
C ILE A 182 6.37 -3.76 -5.12
N GLN A 183 7.34 -4.61 -4.78
CA GLN A 183 7.09 -5.85 -4.06
C GLN A 183 7.94 -5.91 -2.81
N ILE A 184 7.41 -6.57 -1.80
CA ILE A 184 8.06 -6.76 -0.51
C ILE A 184 8.02 -8.23 -0.12
N VAL A 185 9.08 -8.67 0.55
CA VAL A 185 9.13 -9.96 1.23
C VAL A 185 9.21 -9.66 2.72
N TYR A 186 8.27 -10.19 3.47
CA TYR A 186 8.24 -10.11 4.92
C TYR A 186 9.27 -11.04 5.56
N ASP A 187 9.60 -10.83 6.83
CA ASP A 187 10.52 -11.70 7.58
C ASP A 187 10.00 -13.13 7.81
N ASP A 188 8.70 -13.37 7.68
CA ASP A 188 8.09 -14.70 7.64
C ASP A 188 8.03 -15.32 6.23
N LEU A 189 8.68 -14.69 5.25
CA LEU A 189 8.70 -15.04 3.82
C LEU A 189 7.35 -14.95 3.09
N SER A 190 6.31 -14.45 3.74
CA SER A 190 5.13 -14.03 2.99
C SER A 190 5.49 -12.84 2.09
N MET A 191 4.70 -12.68 1.03
CA MET A 191 5.03 -11.77 -0.06
C MET A 191 3.83 -10.90 -0.37
N ASP A 192 4.09 -9.68 -0.79
CA ASP A 192 3.06 -8.77 -1.26
C ASP A 192 3.60 -7.86 -2.36
N VAL A 193 2.71 -7.42 -3.23
CA VAL A 193 3.01 -6.59 -4.40
C VAL A 193 1.92 -5.53 -4.56
N ALA A 194 2.32 -4.36 -5.03
CA ALA A 194 1.42 -3.26 -5.34
C ALA A 194 1.92 -2.51 -6.59
N GLN A 195 0.97 -2.13 -7.45
CA GLN A 195 1.22 -1.26 -8.59
C GLN A 195 0.48 0.07 -8.41
N PHE A 196 1.15 1.15 -8.77
CA PHE A 196 0.65 2.51 -8.65
C PHE A 196 0.82 3.26 -9.96
N GLU A 197 -0.22 3.97 -10.37
CA GLU A 197 -0.14 5.03 -11.37
C GLU A 197 0.35 6.32 -10.72
N ARG A 198 1.16 7.12 -11.42
CA ARG A 198 1.76 8.37 -10.91
C ARG A 198 0.74 9.25 -10.19
N GLY A 199 -0.43 9.45 -10.81
CA GLY A 199 -1.49 10.31 -10.26
C GLY A 199 -2.00 9.90 -8.89
N ASN A 200 -1.85 8.63 -8.50
CA ASN A 200 -2.31 8.11 -7.21
C ASN A 200 -1.28 8.28 -6.08
N ILE A 201 -0.02 8.56 -6.43
CA ILE A 201 1.11 8.64 -5.49
C ILE A 201 1.88 9.96 -5.60
N LEU A 202 1.42 10.91 -6.41
CA LEU A 202 1.99 12.25 -6.51
C LEU A 202 1.59 13.09 -5.28
N ILE A 203 2.60 13.54 -4.52
CA ILE A 203 2.43 14.38 -3.33
C ILE A 203 2.88 15.83 -3.61
N PRO A 204 2.37 16.83 -2.85
CA PRO A 204 2.71 18.24 -3.03
C PRO A 204 4.19 18.62 -2.83
#